data_AF-A0A835SUG0-F1
#
_entry.id   AF-A0A835SUG0-F1
#
_cell.length_a   1.000
_cell.length_b   1.000
_cell.length_c   1.000
_cell.angle_alpha   90.00
_cell.angle_beta   90.00
_cell.angle_gamma   90.00
#
_symmetry.space_group_name_H-M   'P 1'
#
loop_
_entity.id
_entity.type
_entity.pdbx_description
1 polymer ?
#
loop_
_entity_poly.entity_id
_entity_poly.type
_entity_poly.pdbx_seq_one_letter_code
_entity_poly.pdbx_strand_id
1 'polypeptide(L)'
;MLGEAMALLRRGDIFHWPLGLFDPVISCPPGSRLLRMDPAGPVAAPQLVYDGAKWMCLPLPAPASPGCMVLSLGSNNQFEFEAASVALTQCSVHTFDCTVRPSANGSSVNPRRHAFSSLCVGSAEDAAREPEYVVDWGGALKRAAAQQAAMAAAPAAGAAAVQGSGGGGRRELGEARRQQQAGAGGGSRAGVWTRGAGAGGADAAAGVTHHVPHNVLIAKIDIEGFEYSLMSGWGPDTPGLPSFIALEAHNWASSFVPPPPERWSLATTLGFWLPSQRAKRAARAANPVAGRLSLRPHPMDGGDMALLLLHLARLGYGIVSREDNPVTDREGHPCCTELLLYRLPPLHAASGAGAGAVGAGAGAVAGSGAGGLRG
;
A
#
# COMPACT_ATOMS: atom_id res chain seq x y z
N MET A 1 5.96 43.04 -3.76
CA MET A 1 6.82 42.21 -4.65
C MET A 1 8.07 41.73 -3.93
N LEU A 2 9.30 42.25 -4.17
CA LEU A 2 10.54 41.64 -3.61
C LEU A 2 10.56 41.57 -2.06
N GLY A 3 10.07 42.61 -1.39
CA GLY A 3 9.99 42.64 0.08
C GLY A 3 9.00 41.63 0.68
N GLU A 4 7.92 41.30 -0.03
CA GLU A 4 6.93 40.29 0.42
C GLU A 4 7.44 38.88 0.16
N ALA A 5 8.08 38.62 -0.97
CA ALA A 5 8.77 37.36 -1.23
C ALA A 5 9.85 37.09 -0.16
N MET A 6 10.63 38.12 0.21
CA MET A 6 11.61 38.01 1.30
C MET A 6 10.98 37.91 2.69
N ALA A 7 9.76 38.41 2.91
CA ALA A 7 9.02 38.23 4.16
C ALA A 7 8.45 36.80 4.29
N LEU A 8 7.93 36.22 3.21
CA LEU A 8 7.58 34.79 3.11
C LEU A 8 8.79 33.89 3.35
N LEU A 9 9.96 34.22 2.76
CA LEU A 9 11.21 33.48 3.00
C LEU A 9 11.67 33.54 4.47
N ARG A 10 11.46 34.68 5.16
CA ARG A 10 11.91 34.88 6.55
C ARG A 10 10.99 34.32 7.62
N ARG A 11 9.72 34.02 7.31
CA ARG A 11 8.78 33.45 8.29
C ARG A 11 8.90 31.94 8.47
N GLY A 12 9.65 31.26 7.59
CA GLY A 12 9.61 29.80 7.48
C GLY A 12 8.44 29.30 6.63
N ASP A 13 7.49 30.17 6.25
CA ASP A 13 6.30 29.88 5.43
C ASP A 13 6.61 29.32 4.02
N ILE A 14 7.87 29.38 3.56
CA ILE A 14 8.33 28.73 2.30
C ILE A 14 8.94 27.33 2.54
N PHE A 15 9.38 27.03 3.77
CA PHE A 15 9.80 25.67 4.18
C PHE A 15 8.65 24.87 4.81
N HIS A 16 7.58 25.54 5.24
CA HIS A 16 6.23 25.01 5.02
C HIS A 16 6.00 24.92 3.51
N TRP A 17 6.58 23.89 2.88
CA TRP A 17 6.25 23.54 1.51
C TRP A 17 4.71 23.54 1.39
N PRO A 18 4.13 24.23 0.40
CA PRO A 18 2.75 24.01 0.03
C PRO A 18 2.70 22.60 -0.57
N LEU A 19 2.57 21.65 0.35
CA LEU A 19 2.65 20.22 0.17
C LEU A 19 1.57 19.73 -0.83
N GLY A 20 0.57 20.58 -1.10
CA GLY A 20 -0.36 20.47 -2.22
C GLY A 20 0.25 20.60 -3.63
N LEU A 21 1.57 20.81 -3.79
CA LEU A 21 2.27 20.42 -5.02
C LEU A 21 2.04 18.94 -5.37
N PHE A 22 1.74 18.12 -4.36
CA PHE A 22 1.46 16.69 -4.46
C PHE A 22 0.00 16.35 -4.15
N ASP A 23 -0.92 17.33 -4.24
CA ASP A 23 -2.35 17.04 -4.10
C ASP A 23 -2.82 16.04 -5.18
N PRO A 24 -3.90 15.26 -4.91
CA PRO A 24 -4.37 14.23 -5.83
C PRO A 24 -4.63 14.74 -7.25
N VAL A 25 -3.89 14.20 -8.21
CA VAL A 25 -3.96 14.56 -9.64
C VAL A 25 -4.85 13.62 -10.45
N ILE A 26 -5.22 12.46 -9.90
CA ILE A 26 -6.14 11.50 -10.53
C ILE A 26 -7.15 10.95 -9.52
N SER A 27 -8.31 10.50 -10.00
CA SER A 27 -9.27 9.75 -9.19
C SER A 27 -8.89 8.27 -9.09
N CYS A 28 -9.57 7.53 -8.22
CA CYS A 28 -9.58 6.06 -8.30
C CYS A 28 -10.04 5.56 -9.69
N PRO A 29 -9.64 4.34 -10.10
CA PRO A 29 -10.10 3.73 -11.34
C PRO A 29 -11.64 3.60 -11.40
N PRO A 30 -12.25 3.58 -12.60
CA PRO A 30 -13.69 3.39 -12.76
C PRO A 30 -14.22 2.17 -11.99
N GLY A 31 -15.33 2.34 -11.27
CA GLY A 31 -15.91 1.30 -10.40
C GLY A 31 -15.28 1.19 -9.01
N SER A 32 -14.11 1.79 -8.76
CA SER A 32 -13.47 1.86 -7.45
C SER A 32 -13.80 3.19 -6.74
N ARG A 33 -13.64 3.21 -5.41
CA ARG A 33 -13.76 4.41 -4.56
C ARG A 33 -12.59 4.47 -3.58
N LEU A 34 -12.18 5.68 -3.21
CA LEU A 34 -11.15 5.86 -2.21
C LEU A 34 -11.70 5.49 -0.82
N LEU A 35 -11.11 4.48 -0.18
CA LEU A 35 -11.51 3.93 1.11
C LEU A 35 -10.25 3.54 1.91
N ARG A 36 -10.26 3.72 3.23
CA ARG A 36 -9.16 3.30 4.09
C ARG A 36 -9.26 1.80 4.38
N MET A 37 -8.17 1.05 4.15
CA MET A 37 -8.08 -0.38 4.46
C MET A 37 -7.82 -0.60 5.94
N ASP A 38 -8.91 -0.76 6.69
CA ASP A 38 -8.91 -1.05 8.13
C ASP A 38 -9.29 -2.52 8.39
N PRO A 39 -8.70 -3.22 9.39
CA PRO A 39 -9.07 -4.58 9.78
C PRO A 39 -10.54 -4.80 10.15
N ALA A 40 -11.26 -3.77 10.59
CA ALA A 40 -12.70 -3.80 10.88
C ALA A 40 -13.57 -3.73 9.61
N GLY A 41 -12.97 -3.39 8.46
CA GLY A 41 -13.64 -3.21 7.17
C GLY A 41 -13.37 -1.82 6.58
N PRO A 42 -13.53 -1.64 5.26
CA PRO A 42 -13.13 -0.42 4.59
C PRO A 42 -14.05 0.76 4.97
N VAL A 43 -13.45 1.89 5.34
CA VAL A 43 -14.16 3.10 5.78
C VAL A 43 -13.83 4.30 4.90
N ALA A 44 -14.86 5.08 4.53
CA ALA A 44 -14.72 6.30 3.75
C ALA A 44 -14.36 7.53 4.60
N ALA A 45 -14.75 7.50 5.88
CA ALA A 45 -14.50 8.55 6.87
C ALA A 45 -14.19 7.88 8.21
N PRO A 46 -12.93 7.49 8.47
CA PRO A 46 -12.54 6.92 9.76
C PRO A 46 -12.77 7.92 10.88
N GLN A 47 -13.49 7.52 11.94
CA GLN A 47 -13.61 8.34 13.16
C GLN A 47 -12.33 8.31 14.01
N LEU A 48 -11.50 7.29 13.82
CA LEU A 48 -10.18 7.11 14.41
C LEU A 48 -9.20 6.83 13.27
N VAL A 49 -8.24 7.74 13.09
CA VAL A 49 -7.10 7.54 12.18
C VAL A 49 -6.10 6.62 12.89
N TYR A 50 -5.98 5.39 12.40
CA TYR A 50 -4.95 4.45 12.84
C TYR A 50 -3.79 4.45 11.85
N ASP A 51 -2.58 4.66 12.37
CA ASP A 51 -1.29 4.71 11.64
C ASP A 51 -1.11 3.53 10.67
N GLY A 52 -1.54 2.31 11.06
CA GLY A 52 -1.41 1.10 10.24
C GLY A 52 -2.42 0.93 9.11
N ALA A 53 -3.48 1.77 9.02
CA ALA A 53 -4.52 1.64 8.00
C ALA A 53 -4.25 2.59 6.84
N LYS A 54 -4.08 2.08 5.61
CA LYS A 54 -3.71 2.90 4.43
C LYS A 54 -4.88 3.13 3.47
N TRP A 55 -4.90 4.27 2.79
CA TRP A 55 -5.89 4.57 1.74
C TRP A 55 -5.69 3.72 0.49
N MET A 56 -6.78 3.18 -0.06
CA MET A 56 -6.78 2.35 -1.27
C MET A 56 -8.04 2.56 -2.12
N CYS A 57 -7.97 2.23 -3.41
CA CYS A 57 -9.12 2.23 -4.31
C CYS A 57 -9.86 0.89 -4.23
N LEU A 58 -11.06 0.87 -3.66
CA LEU A 58 -11.85 -0.34 -3.41
C LEU A 58 -13.23 -0.30 -4.10
N PRO A 59 -13.75 -1.42 -4.64
CA PRO A 59 -13.06 -2.71 -4.81
C PRO A 59 -11.83 -2.58 -5.71
N LEU A 60 -10.78 -3.35 -5.43
CA LEU A 60 -9.59 -3.35 -6.28
C LEU A 60 -9.95 -3.92 -7.66
N PRO A 61 -9.31 -3.45 -8.75
CA PRO A 61 -9.38 -4.11 -10.05
C PRO A 61 -9.05 -5.59 -9.91
N ALA A 62 -9.84 -6.45 -10.56
CA ALA A 62 -9.55 -7.88 -10.58
C ALA A 62 -8.18 -8.12 -11.26
N PRO A 63 -7.24 -8.84 -10.62
CA PRO A 63 -5.95 -9.13 -11.25
C PRO A 63 -6.17 -9.97 -12.52
N ALA A 64 -5.37 -9.72 -13.56
CA ALA A 64 -5.52 -10.43 -14.83
C ALA A 64 -5.18 -11.92 -14.74
N SER A 65 -4.40 -12.31 -13.73
CA SER A 65 -3.98 -13.69 -13.46
C SER A 65 -4.33 -14.10 -12.02
N PRO A 66 -4.62 -15.40 -11.79
CA PRO A 66 -4.67 -15.94 -10.44
C PRO A 66 -3.27 -15.88 -9.80
N GLY A 67 -3.22 -15.61 -8.49
CA GLY A 67 -1.96 -15.57 -7.74
C GLY A 67 -1.31 -14.19 -7.62
N CYS A 68 -2.10 -13.11 -7.58
CA CYS A 68 -1.61 -11.78 -7.22
C CYS A 68 -0.92 -11.74 -5.85
N MET A 69 0.05 -10.83 -5.72
CA MET A 69 0.79 -10.54 -4.51
C MET A 69 0.47 -9.14 -3.98
N VAL A 70 0.48 -8.99 -2.66
CA VAL A 70 0.63 -7.73 -1.94
C VAL A 70 1.97 -7.77 -1.25
N LEU A 71 2.81 -6.76 -1.46
CA LEU A 71 4.08 -6.59 -0.76
C LEU A 71 3.92 -5.50 0.31
N SER A 72 4.47 -5.73 1.50
CA SER A 72 4.55 -4.75 2.58
C SER A 72 6.01 -4.59 3.00
N LEU A 73 6.56 -3.39 2.87
CA LEU A 73 7.95 -3.06 3.20
C LEU A 73 7.95 -2.16 4.43
N GLY A 74 8.68 -2.59 5.47
CA GLY A 74 8.73 -1.92 6.77
C GLY A 74 7.37 -1.90 7.46
N SER A 75 7.03 -2.91 8.27
CA SER A 75 5.76 -2.93 9.01
C SER A 75 5.91 -2.42 10.45
N ASN A 76 7.15 -2.35 10.96
CA ASN A 76 7.53 -1.96 12.32
C ASN A 76 6.70 -2.70 13.39
N ASN A 77 6.47 -4.01 13.15
CA ASN A 77 5.62 -4.91 13.96
C ASN A 77 4.13 -4.52 14.04
N GLN A 78 3.67 -3.61 13.20
CA GLN A 78 2.26 -3.29 12.95
C GLN A 78 1.81 -4.14 11.75
N PHE A 79 0.60 -4.69 11.79
CA PHE A 79 0.13 -5.68 10.80
C PHE A 79 -1.33 -5.45 10.34
N GLU A 80 -1.85 -4.26 10.60
CA GLU A 80 -3.22 -3.84 10.30
C GLU A 80 -3.47 -3.83 8.78
N PHE A 81 -2.55 -3.26 7.99
CA PHE A 81 -2.61 -3.26 6.53
C PHE A 81 -2.59 -4.68 5.94
N GLU A 82 -1.76 -5.57 6.49
CA GLU A 82 -1.61 -6.97 6.08
C GLU A 82 -2.87 -7.76 6.42
N ALA A 83 -3.43 -7.54 7.61
CA ALA A 83 -4.69 -8.15 8.03
C ALA A 83 -5.86 -7.69 7.14
N ALA A 84 -5.95 -6.38 6.84
CA ALA A 84 -6.92 -5.83 5.91
C ALA A 84 -6.72 -6.37 4.48
N SER A 85 -5.47 -6.50 4.01
CA SER A 85 -5.12 -7.07 2.70
C SER A 85 -5.52 -8.54 2.59
N VAL A 86 -5.29 -9.34 3.63
CA VAL A 86 -5.80 -10.71 3.73
C VAL A 86 -7.34 -10.71 3.72
N ALA A 87 -8.00 -9.83 4.45
CA ALA A 87 -9.46 -9.80 4.54
C ALA A 87 -10.15 -9.38 3.22
N LEU A 88 -9.61 -8.37 2.54
CA LEU A 88 -10.26 -7.69 1.41
C LEU A 88 -9.80 -8.17 0.03
N THR A 89 -8.70 -8.93 -0.05
CA THR A 89 -8.17 -9.45 -1.32
C THR A 89 -8.14 -10.98 -1.33
N GLN A 90 -7.91 -11.58 -2.50
CA GLN A 90 -7.54 -13.00 -2.64
C GLN A 90 -6.03 -13.20 -2.84
N CYS A 91 -5.23 -12.14 -2.77
CA CYS A 91 -3.79 -12.18 -2.97
C CYS A 91 -3.06 -12.85 -1.81
N SER A 92 -1.84 -13.33 -2.07
CA SER A 92 -0.87 -13.59 -1.01
C SER A 92 -0.20 -12.28 -0.58
N VAL A 93 -0.01 -12.11 0.73
CA VAL A 93 0.65 -10.97 1.35
C VAL A 93 2.06 -11.38 1.74
N HIS A 94 3.05 -10.55 1.47
CA HIS A 94 4.45 -10.81 1.80
C HIS A 94 5.05 -9.58 2.47
N THR A 95 5.44 -9.74 3.73
CA THR A 95 5.98 -8.63 4.53
C THR A 95 7.48 -8.78 4.68
N PHE A 96 8.19 -7.70 4.39
CA PHE A 96 9.64 -7.59 4.43
C PHE A 96 10.03 -6.50 5.42
N ASP A 97 10.55 -6.90 6.57
CA ASP A 97 10.88 -5.97 7.65
C ASP A 97 12.04 -6.50 8.51
N CYS A 98 13.22 -5.91 8.37
CA CYS A 98 14.39 -6.25 9.17
C CYS A 98 14.42 -5.59 10.57
N THR A 99 13.44 -4.74 10.92
CA THR A 99 13.31 -4.14 12.26
C THR A 99 12.69 -5.13 13.26
N VAL A 100 11.81 -6.03 12.78
CA VAL A 100 11.17 -7.07 13.59
C VAL A 100 12.12 -8.26 13.76
N ARG A 101 12.31 -8.70 15.01
CA ARG A 101 13.20 -9.83 15.29
C ARG A 101 12.59 -11.16 14.86
N PRO A 102 13.40 -12.10 14.34
CA PRO A 102 12.99 -13.49 14.17
C PRO A 102 12.45 -14.13 15.47
N SER A 103 13.02 -13.76 16.63
CA SER A 103 12.64 -14.27 17.95
C SER A 103 11.42 -13.56 18.58
N ALA A 104 10.95 -12.44 18.03
CA ALA A 104 9.82 -11.68 18.60
C ALA A 104 8.45 -12.16 18.09
N ASN A 105 8.38 -13.32 17.43
CA ASN A 105 7.19 -13.78 16.71
C ASN A 105 6.66 -12.71 15.74
N GLY A 106 7.48 -12.33 14.75
CA GLY A 106 6.99 -11.72 13.50
C GLY A 106 6.03 -12.69 12.81
N SER A 107 4.81 -12.75 13.32
CA SER A 107 3.89 -13.85 13.10
C SER A 107 2.97 -13.54 11.93
N SER A 108 2.83 -14.51 11.03
CA SER A 108 1.88 -14.35 9.94
C SER A 108 0.46 -14.21 10.49
N VAL A 109 -0.17 -13.05 10.23
CA VAL A 109 -1.60 -12.84 10.50
C VAL A 109 -2.52 -13.90 9.85
N ASN A 110 -2.04 -14.60 8.81
CA ASN A 110 -2.73 -15.73 8.21
C ASN A 110 -1.73 -16.68 7.53
N PRO A 111 -1.28 -17.78 8.17
CA PRO A 111 -0.23 -18.66 7.61
C PRO A 111 -0.54 -19.33 6.26
N ARG A 112 -1.78 -19.23 5.74
CA ARG A 112 -2.15 -19.73 4.40
C ARG A 112 -2.04 -18.66 3.31
N ARG A 113 -1.95 -17.37 3.66
CA ARG A 113 -1.96 -16.24 2.71
C ARG A 113 -1.04 -15.08 3.07
N HIS A 114 -0.35 -15.11 4.20
CA HIS A 114 0.65 -14.12 4.57
C HIS A 114 1.95 -14.82 4.94
N ALA A 115 3.07 -14.35 4.40
CA ALA A 115 4.41 -14.77 4.79
C ALA A 115 5.21 -13.56 5.28
N PHE A 116 5.88 -13.72 6.42
CA PHE A 116 6.76 -12.71 6.99
C PHE A 116 8.23 -13.04 6.68
N SER A 117 9.05 -12.03 6.41
CA SER A 117 10.49 -12.13 6.17
C SER A 117 11.21 -11.03 6.93
N SER A 118 12.16 -11.42 7.80
CA SER A 118 12.99 -10.47 8.57
C SER A 118 14.12 -9.82 7.75
N LEU A 119 13.85 -9.56 6.47
CA LEU A 119 14.76 -8.96 5.50
C LEU A 119 14.14 -7.64 5.05
N CYS A 120 14.95 -6.59 4.95
CA CYS A 120 14.55 -5.34 4.30
C CYS A 120 14.69 -5.46 2.78
N VAL A 121 14.07 -4.53 2.05
CA VAL A 121 14.20 -4.45 0.58
C VAL A 121 14.84 -3.12 0.21
N GLY A 122 15.93 -3.17 -0.55
CA GLY A 122 16.75 -2.00 -0.89
C GLY A 122 17.15 -1.97 -2.36
N SER A 123 18.10 -1.10 -2.70
CA SER A 123 18.75 -1.13 -4.01
C SER A 123 19.59 -2.41 -4.21
N ALA A 124 20.04 -2.67 -5.44
CA ALA A 124 20.98 -3.76 -5.72
C ALA A 124 22.31 -3.53 -4.98
N GLU A 125 22.73 -2.28 -4.83
CA GLU A 125 23.92 -1.84 -4.11
C GLU A 125 23.79 -2.05 -2.59
N ASP A 126 22.60 -1.85 -2.03
CA ASP A 126 22.31 -2.15 -0.62
C ASP A 126 22.32 -3.66 -0.36
N ALA A 127 21.69 -4.44 -1.24
CA ALA A 127 21.67 -5.90 -1.17
C ALA A 127 23.07 -6.51 -1.37
N ALA A 128 23.91 -5.94 -2.22
CA ALA A 128 25.31 -6.36 -2.39
C ALA A 128 26.18 -6.03 -1.17
N ARG A 129 25.86 -4.95 -0.45
CA ARG A 129 26.59 -4.49 0.74
C ARG A 129 26.16 -5.21 2.02
N GLU A 130 24.88 -5.56 2.15
CA GLU A 130 24.26 -6.16 3.34
C GLU A 130 23.46 -7.45 2.99
N PRO A 131 24.03 -8.44 2.29
CA PRO A 131 23.29 -9.56 1.69
C PRO A 131 22.60 -10.52 2.68
N GLU A 132 22.95 -10.45 3.96
CA GLU A 132 22.28 -11.20 5.03
C GLU A 132 20.96 -10.54 5.49
N TYR A 133 20.78 -9.24 5.24
CA TYR A 133 19.71 -8.42 5.82
C TYR A 133 18.85 -7.71 4.77
N VAL A 134 19.42 -7.42 3.60
CA VAL A 134 18.77 -6.68 2.51
C VAL A 134 18.71 -7.55 1.25
N VAL A 135 17.53 -7.59 0.63
CA VAL A 135 17.36 -8.11 -0.74
C VAL A 135 17.02 -6.96 -1.68
N ASP A 136 17.36 -7.08 -2.96
CA ASP A 136 16.89 -6.16 -3.98
C ASP A 136 15.41 -6.46 -4.34
N TRP A 137 14.80 -5.62 -5.17
CA TRP A 137 13.44 -5.83 -5.67
C TRP A 137 13.25 -7.23 -6.32
N GLY A 138 14.21 -7.65 -7.14
CA GLY A 138 14.17 -8.95 -7.82
C GLY A 138 14.24 -10.13 -6.84
N GLY A 139 15.05 -10.02 -5.79
CA GLY A 139 15.14 -10.98 -4.69
C GLY A 139 13.87 -11.05 -3.85
N ALA A 140 13.27 -9.88 -3.55
CA ALA A 140 11.98 -9.81 -2.86
C ALA A 140 10.87 -10.53 -3.66
N LEU A 141 10.75 -10.25 -4.96
CA LEU A 141 9.79 -10.93 -5.85
C LEU A 141 10.02 -12.45 -5.91
N LYS A 142 11.25 -12.91 -6.08
CA LYS A 142 11.60 -14.35 -6.11
C LYS A 142 11.24 -15.03 -4.78
N ARG A 143 11.52 -14.38 -3.65
CA ARG A 143 11.20 -14.88 -2.31
C ARG A 143 9.69 -14.91 -2.06
N ALA A 144 8.95 -13.88 -2.48
CA ALA A 144 7.50 -13.85 -2.41
C ALA A 144 6.87 -14.99 -3.23
N ALA A 145 7.31 -15.19 -4.48
CA ALA A 145 6.86 -16.30 -5.32
C ALA A 145 7.13 -17.68 -4.69
N ALA A 146 8.32 -17.89 -4.12
CA ALA A 146 8.66 -19.13 -3.42
C ALA A 146 7.81 -19.36 -2.16
N GLN A 147 7.56 -18.31 -1.36
CA GLN A 147 6.67 -18.36 -0.20
C GLN A 147 5.21 -18.66 -0.61
N GLN A 148 4.73 -18.07 -1.70
CA GLN A 148 3.39 -18.30 -2.24
C GLN A 148 3.22 -19.76 -2.72
N ALA A 149 4.22 -20.28 -3.43
CA ALA A 149 4.25 -21.69 -3.82
C ALA A 149 4.25 -22.62 -2.60
N ALA A 150 5.02 -22.31 -1.55
CA ALA A 150 5.03 -23.07 -0.30
C ALA A 150 3.68 -23.00 0.45
N MET A 151 3.03 -21.84 0.51
CA MET A 151 1.68 -21.70 1.08
C MET A 151 0.61 -22.47 0.31
N ALA A 152 0.74 -22.56 -1.02
CA ALA A 152 -0.15 -23.33 -1.88
C ALA A 152 0.08 -24.85 -1.80
N ALA A 153 1.34 -25.28 -1.62
CA ALA A 153 1.72 -26.69 -1.46
C ALA A 153 1.52 -27.23 -0.04
N ALA A 154 1.44 -26.34 0.96
CA ALA A 154 1.12 -26.74 2.33
C ALA A 154 -0.25 -27.47 2.33
N PRO A 155 -0.34 -28.70 2.86
CA PRO A 155 -1.62 -29.37 2.97
C PRO A 155 -2.57 -28.45 3.75
N ALA A 156 -3.83 -28.38 3.32
CA ALA A 156 -4.84 -27.55 3.98
C ALA A 156 -5.04 -28.09 5.42
N ALA A 157 -4.21 -27.60 6.34
CA ALA A 157 -4.05 -28.13 7.70
C ALA A 157 -5.44 -28.31 8.29
N GLY A 158 -5.79 -29.58 8.51
CA GLY A 158 -7.19 -30.00 8.47
C GLY A 158 -8.06 -29.22 9.44
N ALA A 159 -9.34 -29.10 9.13
CA ALA A 159 -10.35 -28.63 10.09
C ALA A 159 -10.55 -29.62 11.28
N ALA A 160 -9.61 -30.53 11.50
CA ALA A 160 -9.60 -31.53 12.54
C ALA A 160 -8.89 -30.99 13.79
N ALA A 161 -9.58 -31.07 14.93
CA ALA A 161 -9.04 -30.87 16.28
C ALA A 161 -8.50 -29.46 16.64
N VAL A 162 -9.37 -28.44 16.61
CA VAL A 162 -9.35 -27.41 17.68
C VAL A 162 -10.32 -27.82 18.79
N GLN A 163 -9.93 -28.85 19.54
CA GLN A 163 -10.50 -29.16 20.84
C GLN A 163 -9.35 -29.30 21.85
N GLY A 164 -9.34 -28.45 22.88
CA GLY A 164 -8.64 -28.72 24.14
C GLY A 164 -7.11 -28.56 24.16
N SER A 165 -6.60 -27.33 24.09
CA SER A 165 -5.54 -26.90 25.03
C SER A 165 -5.51 -25.37 25.17
N GLY A 166 -5.77 -24.89 26.40
CA GLY A 166 -5.56 -23.49 26.75
C GLY A 166 -4.12 -23.29 27.23
N GLY A 167 -3.38 -22.34 26.65
CA GLY A 167 -1.98 -22.12 26.99
C GLY A 167 -1.41 -20.78 26.53
N GLY A 168 -1.53 -19.75 27.36
CA GLY A 168 -0.66 -18.56 27.39
C GLY A 168 -0.71 -17.59 26.19
N GLY A 169 -0.18 -17.98 25.03
CA GLY A 169 0.34 -17.06 24.01
C GLY A 169 -0.67 -16.23 23.21
N ARG A 170 -1.98 -16.53 23.28
CA ARG A 170 -3.02 -15.76 22.57
C ARG A 170 -3.55 -14.53 23.32
N ARG A 171 -3.08 -14.27 24.55
CA ARG A 171 -3.67 -13.20 25.38
C ARG A 171 -3.37 -11.80 24.85
N GLU A 172 -2.12 -11.47 24.51
CA GLU A 172 -1.72 -10.11 24.11
C GLU A 172 -2.38 -9.62 22.80
N LEU A 173 -2.34 -10.41 21.72
CA LEU A 173 -3.08 -10.09 20.48
C LEU A 173 -4.61 -10.04 20.70
N GLY A 174 -5.13 -10.83 21.66
CA GLY A 174 -6.52 -10.77 22.10
C GLY A 174 -6.85 -9.63 23.07
N GLU A 175 -5.85 -8.98 23.67
CA GLU A 175 -5.99 -7.85 24.59
C GLU A 175 -5.82 -6.53 23.84
N ALA A 176 -4.89 -6.41 22.89
CA ALA A 176 -4.86 -5.31 21.92
C ALA A 176 -6.22 -5.18 21.21
N ARG A 177 -6.74 -6.29 20.67
CA ARG A 177 -8.07 -6.34 20.03
C ARG A 177 -9.23 -6.03 20.99
N ARG A 178 -9.13 -6.38 22.27
CA ARG A 178 -10.18 -6.07 23.27
C ARG A 178 -10.10 -4.63 23.78
N GLN A 179 -8.92 -4.05 23.93
CA GLN A 179 -8.75 -2.64 24.29
C GLN A 179 -9.20 -1.73 23.14
N GLN A 180 -8.92 -2.10 21.88
CA GLN A 180 -9.48 -1.44 20.69
C GLN A 180 -11.02 -1.51 20.67
N GLN A 181 -11.62 -2.68 20.96
CA GLN A 181 -13.08 -2.85 20.97
C GLN A 181 -13.78 -2.22 22.18
N ALA A 182 -13.13 -2.13 23.34
CA ALA A 182 -13.73 -1.57 24.56
C ALA A 182 -13.87 -0.04 24.53
N GLY A 183 -13.10 0.66 23.69
CA GLY A 183 -13.26 2.11 23.45
C GLY A 183 -14.46 2.45 22.55
N ALA A 184 -14.91 1.52 21.71
CA ALA A 184 -15.99 1.72 20.75
C ALA A 184 -17.36 1.36 21.35
N GLY A 185 -17.77 2.08 22.40
CA GLY A 185 -19.07 1.95 23.08
C GLY A 185 -20.27 2.45 22.27
N GLY A 186 -20.36 2.07 20.98
CA GLY A 186 -21.45 2.43 20.07
C GLY A 186 -21.82 1.24 19.19
N GLY A 187 -23.02 0.70 19.38
CA GLY A 187 -23.46 -0.59 18.83
C GLY A 187 -23.70 -0.63 17.32
N SER A 188 -22.65 -0.46 16.52
CA SER A 188 -22.67 -0.74 15.08
C SER A 188 -22.51 -2.23 14.87
N ARG A 189 -23.58 -2.92 14.43
CA ARG A 189 -23.51 -4.32 14.01
C ARG A 189 -22.52 -4.44 12.84
N ALA A 190 -21.38 -5.07 13.07
CA ALA A 190 -20.45 -5.43 12.00
C ALA A 190 -21.21 -6.27 10.96
N GLY A 191 -21.42 -5.70 9.78
CA GLY A 191 -22.06 -6.40 8.67
C GLY A 191 -21.20 -7.57 8.27
N VAL A 192 -21.68 -8.79 8.52
CA VAL A 192 -21.11 -9.98 7.90
C VAL A 192 -21.32 -9.82 6.40
N TRP A 193 -20.25 -9.46 5.69
CA TRP A 193 -20.21 -9.53 4.23
C TRP A 193 -20.32 -11.01 3.83
N THR A 194 -21.54 -11.49 3.69
CA THR A 194 -21.81 -12.74 3.00
C THR A 194 -21.24 -12.62 1.59
N ARG A 195 -20.54 -13.66 1.13
CA ARG A 195 -20.17 -13.77 -0.29
C ARG A 195 -21.43 -13.60 -1.11
N GLY A 196 -21.52 -12.50 -1.85
CA GLY A 196 -22.55 -12.29 -2.84
C GLY A 196 -22.39 -13.34 -3.94
N ALA A 197 -23.12 -14.45 -3.82
CA ALA A 197 -23.42 -15.31 -4.95
C ALA A 197 -24.37 -14.51 -5.86
N GLY A 198 -23.79 -13.72 -6.77
CA GLY A 198 -24.54 -12.89 -7.69
C GLY A 198 -25.38 -13.74 -8.62
N ALA A 199 -26.67 -13.88 -8.30
CA ALA A 199 -27.67 -14.30 -9.27
C ALA A 199 -27.76 -13.25 -10.39
N GLY A 200 -27.91 -13.69 -11.63
CA GLY A 200 -27.74 -12.83 -12.80
C GLY A 200 -28.76 -11.69 -12.90
N GLY A 201 -28.24 -10.47 -13.03
CA GLY A 201 -28.96 -9.30 -13.55
C GLY A 201 -28.13 -8.72 -14.69
N ALA A 202 -28.61 -8.85 -15.93
CA ALA A 202 -27.82 -8.60 -17.13
C ALA A 202 -27.91 -7.15 -17.62
N ASP A 203 -27.35 -6.20 -16.86
CA ASP A 203 -26.99 -4.88 -17.37
C ASP A 203 -25.50 -4.86 -17.74
N ALA A 204 -25.19 -5.52 -18.86
CA ALA A 204 -23.85 -5.57 -19.42
C ALA A 204 -23.48 -4.23 -20.09
N ALA A 205 -23.22 -3.21 -19.26
CA ALA A 205 -22.27 -2.19 -19.66
C ALA A 205 -20.98 -2.91 -20.06
N ALA A 206 -20.50 -2.68 -21.28
CA ALA A 206 -19.24 -3.24 -21.78
C ALA A 206 -18.05 -2.55 -21.08
N GLY A 207 -17.94 -2.80 -19.78
CA GLY A 207 -16.89 -2.27 -18.93
C GLY A 207 -15.56 -2.79 -19.43
N VAL A 208 -14.69 -1.87 -19.84
CA VAL A 208 -13.30 -2.17 -20.19
C VAL A 208 -12.66 -2.84 -18.97
N THR A 209 -12.47 -4.15 -19.04
CA THR A 209 -11.79 -4.90 -17.99
C THR A 209 -10.32 -4.51 -18.03
N HIS A 210 -9.94 -3.57 -17.16
CA HIS A 210 -8.55 -3.15 -16.97
C HIS A 210 -7.73 -4.29 -16.36
N HIS A 211 -7.33 -5.23 -17.22
CA HIS A 211 -6.43 -6.32 -16.89
C HIS A 211 -5.06 -5.76 -16.57
N VAL A 212 -4.69 -5.77 -15.29
CA VAL A 212 -3.33 -5.40 -14.88
C VAL A 212 -2.41 -6.61 -15.08
N PRO A 213 -1.37 -6.53 -15.93
CA PRO A 213 -0.48 -7.66 -16.24
C PRO A 213 0.60 -7.89 -15.17
N HIS A 214 0.45 -7.29 -13.98
CA HIS A 214 1.47 -7.30 -12.93
C HIS A 214 1.11 -8.30 -11.83
N ASN A 215 2.10 -9.13 -11.47
CA ASN A 215 1.94 -10.11 -10.38
C ASN A 215 1.82 -9.43 -9.01
N VAL A 216 2.29 -8.19 -8.86
CA VAL A 216 2.12 -7.37 -7.64
C VAL A 216 0.94 -6.41 -7.84
N LEU A 217 -0.09 -6.56 -7.03
CA LEU A 217 -1.26 -5.68 -7.03
C LEU A 217 -0.97 -4.41 -6.22
N ILE A 218 -0.44 -4.56 -5.00
CA ILE A 218 -0.16 -3.46 -4.08
C ILE A 218 1.27 -3.60 -3.55
N ALA A 219 2.01 -2.51 -3.49
CA ALA A 219 3.17 -2.37 -2.61
C ALA A 219 2.83 -1.31 -1.54
N LYS A 220 2.80 -1.72 -0.28
CA LYS A 220 2.84 -0.79 0.86
C LYS A 220 4.30 -0.57 1.25
N ILE A 221 4.72 0.66 1.41
CA ILE A 221 6.12 1.03 1.60
C ILE A 221 6.19 2.17 2.61
N ASP A 222 6.79 1.92 3.77
CA ASP A 222 7.15 2.99 4.71
C ASP A 222 8.61 3.36 4.45
N ILE A 223 8.87 4.57 3.95
CA ILE A 223 10.23 5.04 3.74
C ILE A 223 10.84 5.50 5.07
N GLU A 224 11.48 4.56 5.77
CA GLU A 224 12.34 4.82 6.95
C GLU A 224 13.84 4.59 6.66
N GLY A 225 14.22 3.95 5.54
CA GLY A 225 15.62 3.64 5.23
C GLY A 225 15.93 3.27 3.77
N PHE A 226 15.94 1.97 3.45
CA PHE A 226 16.42 1.44 2.17
C PHE A 226 15.44 1.68 1.00
N GLU A 227 14.20 2.03 1.32
CA GLU A 227 13.07 2.07 0.40
C GLU A 227 13.21 3.20 -0.65
N TYR A 228 13.90 4.29 -0.30
CA TYR A 228 14.20 5.38 -1.24
C TYR A 228 15.18 4.92 -2.33
N SER A 229 16.28 4.28 -1.95
CA SER A 229 17.28 3.71 -2.87
C SER A 229 16.67 2.61 -3.75
N LEU A 230 15.79 1.78 -3.16
CA LEU A 230 14.98 0.80 -3.89
C LEU A 230 14.14 1.46 -4.99
N MET A 231 13.32 2.46 -4.63
CA MET A 231 12.34 3.04 -5.56
C MET A 231 12.99 3.92 -6.63
N SER A 232 14.07 4.63 -6.31
CA SER A 232 14.84 5.44 -7.27
C SER A 232 15.61 4.58 -8.29
N GLY A 233 15.90 3.32 -7.96
CA GLY A 233 16.46 2.32 -8.88
C GLY A 233 15.44 1.65 -9.80
N TRP A 234 14.15 2.00 -9.72
CA TRP A 234 13.14 1.45 -10.64
C TRP A 234 13.21 2.09 -12.03
N GLY A 235 12.81 1.34 -13.04
CA GLY A 235 12.78 1.75 -14.45
C GLY A 235 11.51 1.25 -15.14
N PRO A 236 11.21 1.70 -16.37
CA PRO A 236 10.03 1.26 -17.11
C PRO A 236 9.92 -0.26 -17.23
N ASP A 237 11.07 -0.92 -17.38
CA ASP A 237 11.25 -2.37 -17.53
C ASP A 237 11.45 -3.13 -16.20
N THR A 238 11.35 -2.46 -15.05
CA THR A 238 11.46 -3.15 -13.75
C THR A 238 10.35 -4.21 -13.63
N PRO A 239 10.71 -5.49 -13.42
CA PRO A 239 9.73 -6.56 -13.40
C PRO A 239 8.80 -6.41 -12.20
N GLY A 240 7.52 -6.73 -12.39
CA GLY A 240 6.56 -6.80 -11.30
C GLY A 240 6.28 -5.48 -10.57
N LEU A 241 6.52 -4.32 -11.19
CA LEU A 241 6.09 -3.03 -10.65
C LEU A 241 4.61 -3.07 -10.23
N PRO A 242 4.26 -2.54 -9.04
CA PRO A 242 2.92 -2.68 -8.47
C PRO A 242 1.84 -1.90 -9.23
N SER A 243 0.58 -2.31 -9.07
CA SER A 243 -0.55 -1.54 -9.63
C SER A 243 -0.84 -0.30 -8.79
N PHE A 244 -0.73 -0.44 -7.47
CA PHE A 244 -0.89 0.61 -6.48
C PHE A 244 0.32 0.68 -5.55
N ILE A 245 0.76 1.88 -5.21
CA ILE A 245 1.75 2.11 -4.15
C ILE A 245 1.02 2.85 -3.02
N ALA A 246 0.99 2.24 -1.83
CA ALA A 246 0.59 2.91 -0.59
C ALA A 246 1.88 3.31 0.14
N LEU A 247 2.29 4.56 -0.05
CA LEU A 247 3.55 5.09 0.42
C LEU A 247 3.35 5.87 1.71
N GLU A 248 4.11 5.57 2.76
CA GLU A 248 4.28 6.47 3.91
C GLU A 248 5.70 7.05 3.85
N ALA A 249 5.79 8.37 3.69
CA ALA A 249 7.08 9.05 3.65
C ALA A 249 7.29 9.83 4.95
N HIS A 250 8.22 9.38 5.79
CA HIS A 250 8.53 10.07 7.03
C HIS A 250 9.42 11.29 6.77
N ASN A 251 8.92 12.47 7.13
CA ASN A 251 9.67 13.71 7.04
C ASN A 251 10.59 13.82 8.28
N TRP A 252 11.81 13.30 8.19
CA TRP A 252 12.78 13.35 9.31
C TRP A 252 13.49 14.71 9.39
N ALA A 253 12.69 15.79 9.42
CA ALA A 253 13.09 17.05 9.99
C ALA A 253 13.37 16.86 11.50
N SER A 254 14.64 16.69 11.85
CA SER A 254 15.22 17.00 13.17
C SER A 254 14.49 16.57 14.46
N SER A 255 14.40 15.25 14.72
CA SER A 255 14.22 14.66 16.08
C SER A 255 12.81 14.79 16.71
N PHE A 256 12.30 13.73 17.38
CA PHE A 256 11.03 13.78 18.15
C PHE A 256 11.22 14.20 19.65
N VAL A 257 10.51 15.21 20.18
CA VAL A 257 10.06 15.36 21.59
C VAL A 257 8.57 14.98 21.52
N PRO A 258 7.94 14.54 22.62
CA PRO A 258 6.50 14.71 22.77
C PRO A 258 6.01 16.14 22.43
N PRO A 259 4.83 16.29 21.79
CA PRO A 259 4.20 17.59 21.61
C PRO A 259 3.89 18.25 22.97
N PRO A 260 3.74 19.58 23.04
CA PRO A 260 3.27 20.25 24.24
C PRO A 260 1.91 19.67 24.69
N PRO A 261 1.70 19.44 25.99
CA PRO A 261 0.62 18.57 26.50
C PRO A 261 -0.82 19.13 26.37
N GLU A 262 -1.03 20.26 25.69
CA GLU A 262 -2.32 20.97 25.69
C GLU A 262 -3.42 20.34 24.82
N ARG A 263 -3.10 19.40 23.92
CA ARG A 263 -4.09 18.82 22.98
C ARG A 263 -4.34 17.31 23.12
N TRP A 264 -3.53 16.61 23.90
CA TRP A 264 -3.64 15.17 24.11
C TRP A 264 -3.68 14.89 25.61
N SER A 265 -4.64 14.09 26.07
CA SER A 265 -4.67 13.70 27.48
C SER A 265 -3.36 12.98 27.84
N LEU A 266 -2.85 13.20 29.05
CA LEU A 266 -1.62 12.54 29.52
C LEU A 266 -1.69 11.01 29.34
N ALA A 267 -2.88 10.43 29.52
CA ALA A 267 -3.16 9.01 29.31
C ALA A 267 -3.04 8.59 27.83
N THR A 268 -3.54 9.40 26.89
CA THR A 268 -3.42 9.13 25.44
C THR A 268 -1.94 9.16 25.01
N THR A 269 -1.20 10.19 25.45
CA THR A 269 0.23 10.35 25.14
C THR A 269 1.06 9.20 25.72
N LEU A 270 0.86 8.86 27.00
CA LEU A 270 1.61 7.79 27.66
C LEU A 270 1.24 6.40 27.12
N GLY A 271 -0.03 6.16 26.82
CA GLY A 271 -0.52 4.88 26.29
C GLY A 271 -0.01 4.55 24.89
N PHE A 272 0.16 5.55 24.03
CA PHE A 272 0.67 5.38 22.67
C PHE A 272 2.22 5.39 22.59
N TRP A 273 2.86 6.31 23.31
CA TRP A 273 4.29 6.60 23.15
C TRP A 273 5.20 5.65 23.94
N LEU A 274 4.84 5.27 25.18
CA LEU A 274 5.70 4.42 26.01
C LEU A 274 5.89 3.00 25.45
N PRO A 275 4.86 2.29 24.94
CA PRO A 275 5.04 0.97 24.38
C PRO A 275 5.89 1.00 23.11
N SER A 276 5.58 1.90 22.17
CA SER A 276 6.27 2.01 20.88
C SER A 276 7.75 2.43 21.03
N GLN A 277 8.05 3.42 21.89
CA GLN A 277 9.43 3.83 22.13
C GLN A 277 10.23 2.84 22.99
N ARG A 278 9.60 2.15 23.95
CA ARG A 278 10.27 1.05 24.67
C ARG A 278 10.55 -0.12 23.71
N ALA A 279 9.61 -0.46 22.82
CA ALA A 279 9.82 -1.45 21.78
C ALA A 279 10.95 -1.05 20.83
N LYS A 280 10.92 0.15 20.22
CA LYS A 280 11.99 0.65 19.33
C LYS A 280 13.37 0.70 20.03
N ARG A 281 13.45 1.14 21.29
CA ARG A 281 14.71 1.15 22.07
C ARG A 281 15.19 -0.26 22.46
N ALA A 282 14.31 -1.12 22.93
CA ALA A 282 14.64 -2.51 23.26
C ALA A 282 15.05 -3.29 22.01
N ALA A 283 14.38 -3.05 20.86
CA ALA A 283 14.68 -3.60 19.54
C ALA A 283 16.12 -3.26 19.12
N ARG A 284 16.50 -1.97 19.16
CA ARG A 284 17.87 -1.50 18.90
C ARG A 284 18.89 -2.09 19.89
N ALA A 285 18.60 -2.05 21.19
CA ALA A 285 19.55 -2.47 22.24
C ALA A 285 19.93 -3.95 22.19
N ALA A 286 18.98 -4.84 21.82
CA ALA A 286 19.23 -6.28 21.69
C ALA A 286 19.19 -6.79 20.23
N ASN A 287 19.31 -5.89 19.25
CA ASN A 287 19.79 -6.23 17.91
C ASN A 287 20.98 -5.31 17.57
N PRO A 288 22.20 -5.63 18.04
CA PRO A 288 23.39 -4.84 17.74
C PRO A 288 23.73 -4.81 16.23
N VAL A 289 23.16 -5.71 15.43
CA VAL A 289 23.30 -5.68 13.96
C VAL A 289 22.36 -4.63 13.33
N ALA A 290 21.18 -4.38 13.89
CA ALA A 290 20.36 -3.21 13.51
C ALA A 290 21.00 -1.86 13.92
N GLY A 291 22.05 -1.89 14.75
CA GLY A 291 22.94 -0.75 14.99
C GLY A 291 24.19 -0.72 14.10
N ARG A 292 24.48 -1.78 13.33
CA ARG A 292 25.58 -1.86 12.35
C ARG A 292 25.10 -1.60 10.93
N LEU A 293 23.95 -2.18 10.56
CA LEU A 293 23.15 -1.74 9.43
C LEU A 293 23.05 -0.23 9.57
N SER A 294 23.69 0.48 8.65
CA SER A 294 23.63 1.94 8.60
C SER A 294 22.28 2.35 8.01
N LEU A 295 21.20 1.95 8.70
CA LEU A 295 19.91 2.64 8.82
C LEU A 295 20.14 4.02 9.46
N ARG A 296 21.08 4.78 8.91
CA ARG A 296 20.99 6.23 8.94
C ARG A 296 19.76 6.50 8.08
N PRO A 297 18.64 6.92 8.69
CA PRO A 297 17.45 7.25 7.92
C PRO A 297 17.91 8.34 6.96
N HIS A 298 17.64 8.16 5.67
CA HIS A 298 17.89 9.21 4.71
C HIS A 298 16.84 10.29 4.98
N PRO A 299 17.21 11.46 5.52
CA PRO A 299 16.23 12.49 5.83
C PRO A 299 15.76 13.05 4.49
N MET A 300 14.61 12.57 4.02
CA MET A 300 14.07 12.99 2.74
C MET A 300 13.60 14.44 2.85
N ASP A 301 14.29 15.34 2.16
CA ASP A 301 13.82 16.72 2.05
C ASP A 301 12.76 16.87 0.95
N GLY A 302 12.16 18.06 0.84
CA GLY A 302 11.13 18.32 -0.18
C GLY A 302 11.64 18.22 -1.63
N GLY A 303 12.94 18.37 -1.85
CA GLY A 303 13.61 18.17 -3.14
C GLY A 303 13.75 16.70 -3.49
N ASP A 304 14.22 15.87 -2.56
CA ASP A 304 14.25 14.40 -2.72
C ASP A 304 12.84 13.84 -2.97
N MET A 305 11.84 14.31 -2.22
CA MET A 305 10.44 13.95 -2.43
C MET A 305 9.94 14.36 -3.82
N ALA A 306 10.24 15.59 -4.27
CA ALA A 306 9.85 16.06 -5.60
C ALA A 306 10.52 15.23 -6.72
N LEU A 307 11.80 14.83 -6.54
CA LEU A 307 12.52 13.97 -7.48
C LEU A 307 11.94 12.55 -7.51
N LEU A 308 11.60 11.96 -6.35
CA LEU A 308 10.94 10.66 -6.25
C LEU A 308 9.57 10.68 -6.94
N LEU A 309 8.74 11.68 -6.69
CA LEU A 309 7.41 11.76 -7.28
C LEU A 309 7.46 12.06 -8.79
N LEU A 310 8.42 12.87 -9.25
CA LEU A 310 8.70 13.04 -10.69
C LEU A 310 9.19 11.73 -11.34
N HIS A 311 9.99 10.95 -10.63
CA HIS A 311 10.44 9.63 -11.08
C HIS A 311 9.27 8.65 -11.19
N LEU A 312 8.43 8.53 -10.16
CA LEU A 312 7.23 7.69 -10.19
C LEU A 312 6.24 8.13 -11.29
N ALA A 313 6.07 9.44 -11.51
CA ALA A 313 5.28 9.96 -12.62
C ALA A 313 5.80 9.50 -13.99
N ARG A 314 7.13 9.47 -14.19
CA ARG A 314 7.77 8.92 -15.41
C ARG A 314 7.57 7.40 -15.57
N LEU A 315 7.39 6.66 -14.47
CA LEU A 315 7.03 5.23 -14.48
C LEU A 315 5.52 4.98 -14.71
N GLY A 316 4.72 6.05 -14.83
CA GLY A 316 3.28 6.02 -15.10
C GLY A 316 2.40 6.10 -13.86
N TYR A 317 2.92 6.44 -12.68
CA TYR A 317 2.11 6.59 -11.46
C TYR A 317 1.51 8.00 -11.33
N GLY A 318 0.22 8.09 -11.03
CA GLY A 318 -0.44 9.31 -10.59
C GLY A 318 -0.82 9.24 -9.12
N ILE A 319 -0.84 10.39 -8.42
CA ILE A 319 -1.29 10.49 -7.02
C ILE A 319 -2.82 10.49 -6.98
N VAL A 320 -3.40 9.55 -6.25
CA VAL A 320 -4.85 9.35 -6.07
C VAL A 320 -5.34 9.88 -4.73
N SER A 321 -4.50 9.79 -3.70
CA SER A 321 -4.80 10.30 -2.36
C SER A 321 -3.53 10.79 -1.70
N ARG A 322 -3.71 11.74 -0.78
CA ARG A 322 -2.68 12.31 0.05
C ARG A 322 -3.27 12.65 1.41
N GLU A 323 -2.63 12.21 2.48
CA GLU A 323 -3.00 12.52 3.86
C GLU A 323 -1.72 12.82 4.63
N ASP A 324 -1.63 14.01 5.23
CA ASP A 324 -0.56 14.30 6.19
C ASP A 324 -0.96 13.74 7.56
N ASN A 325 -0.04 13.02 8.20
CA ASN A 325 -0.31 12.47 9.52
C ASN A 325 -0.46 13.63 10.53
N PRO A 326 -1.61 13.75 11.24
CA PRO A 326 -1.82 14.83 12.20
C PRO A 326 -0.94 14.68 13.46
N VAL A 327 -0.21 13.57 13.61
CA VAL A 327 0.88 13.44 14.59
C VAL A 327 2.06 14.29 14.14
N THR A 328 2.39 15.30 14.94
CA THR A 328 3.50 16.22 14.65
C THR A 328 4.79 15.86 15.38
N ASP A 329 5.91 16.37 14.89
CA ASP A 329 7.22 16.41 15.55
C ASP A 329 7.26 17.44 16.72
N ARG A 330 8.50 17.81 17.11
CA ARG A 330 8.80 18.84 18.14
C ARG A 330 8.29 20.22 17.78
N GLU A 331 8.51 20.60 16.53
CA GLU A 331 8.33 21.93 15.99
C GLU A 331 6.89 22.14 15.45
N GLY A 332 6.10 21.06 15.36
CA GLY A 332 4.71 21.08 14.91
C GLY A 332 4.53 20.66 13.45
N HIS A 333 5.54 20.10 12.79
CA HIS A 333 5.42 19.56 11.44
C HIS A 333 4.87 18.14 11.44
N PRO A 334 4.06 17.72 10.44
CA PRO A 334 3.64 16.33 10.28
C PRO A 334 4.82 15.36 10.26
N CYS A 335 4.74 14.26 11.03
CA CYS A 335 5.83 13.28 11.10
C CYS A 335 6.01 12.48 9.79
N CYS A 336 4.95 12.39 8.99
CA CYS A 336 4.93 11.71 7.70
C CYS A 336 3.75 12.19 6.83
N THR A 337 3.84 11.89 5.53
CA THR A 337 2.75 12.01 4.57
C THR A 337 2.46 10.63 3.99
N GLU A 338 1.19 10.19 4.05
CA GLU A 338 0.69 9.05 3.31
C GLU A 338 0.29 9.48 1.89
N LEU A 339 0.72 8.71 0.88
CA LEU A 339 0.35 8.88 -0.52
C LEU A 339 -0.18 7.56 -1.08
N LEU A 340 -1.34 7.60 -1.73
CA LEU A 340 -1.77 6.51 -2.61
C LEU A 340 -1.43 6.89 -4.04
N LEU A 341 -0.60 6.09 -4.70
CA LEU A 341 -0.32 6.21 -6.12
C LEU A 341 -0.92 5.03 -6.90
N TYR A 342 -1.39 5.28 -8.12
CA TYR A 342 -1.92 4.27 -9.03
C TYR A 342 -1.20 4.34 -10.38
N ARG A 343 -0.79 3.18 -10.92
CA ARG A 343 -0.13 3.08 -12.22
C ARG A 343 -1.16 3.15 -13.35
N LEU A 344 -1.10 4.21 -14.14
CA LEU A 344 -1.96 4.40 -15.31
C LEU A 344 -1.55 3.43 -16.44
N PRO A 345 -2.51 2.75 -17.09
CA PRO A 345 -2.25 1.99 -18.31
C PRO A 345 -1.70 2.89 -19.43
N PRO A 346 -0.80 2.40 -20.30
CA PRO A 346 -0.32 3.18 -21.45
C PRO A 346 -1.48 3.59 -22.37
N LEU A 347 -1.62 4.90 -22.64
CA LEU A 347 -2.73 5.47 -23.43
C LEU A 347 -2.86 4.80 -24.82
N HIS A 348 -1.75 4.41 -25.43
CA HIS A 348 -1.72 3.77 -26.75
C HIS A 348 -2.31 2.35 -26.80
N ALA A 349 -2.52 1.68 -25.66
CA ALA A 349 -3.17 0.37 -25.63
C ALA A 349 -4.69 0.46 -25.92
N ALA A 350 -5.33 1.59 -25.62
CA ALA A 350 -6.77 1.76 -25.79
C ALA A 350 -7.21 1.97 -27.24
N SER A 351 -6.36 2.54 -28.10
CA SER A 351 -6.71 2.87 -29.49
C SER A 351 -6.76 1.67 -30.45
N GLY A 352 -6.17 0.52 -30.08
CA GLY A 352 -6.06 -0.64 -30.96
C GLY A 352 -7.30 -1.55 -31.04
N ALA A 353 -8.18 -1.51 -30.03
CA ALA A 353 -9.27 -2.49 -29.89
C ALA A 353 -10.61 -2.07 -30.51
N GLY A 354 -10.76 -0.80 -30.91
CA GLY A 354 -12.04 -0.20 -31.29
C GLY A 354 -12.23 0.13 -32.78
N ALA A 355 -11.16 0.16 -33.58
CA ALA A 355 -11.23 0.44 -35.02
C ALA A 355 -11.66 -0.79 -35.84
N GLY A 356 -12.67 -1.52 -35.36
CA GLY A 356 -13.40 -2.46 -36.18
C GLY A 356 -14.04 -1.70 -37.33
N ALA A 357 -13.57 -1.96 -38.55
CA ALA A 357 -14.07 -1.28 -39.74
C ALA A 357 -15.60 -1.45 -39.81
N VAL A 358 -16.34 -0.34 -39.69
CA VAL A 358 -17.73 -0.27 -40.11
C VAL A 358 -17.71 -0.49 -41.61
N GLY A 359 -17.85 -1.76 -42.01
CA GLY A 359 -17.84 -2.16 -43.40
C GLY A 359 -18.93 -1.38 -44.12
N ALA A 360 -18.52 -0.54 -45.08
CA ALA A 360 -19.44 0.11 -45.98
C ALA A 360 -20.12 -0.97 -46.82
N GLY A 361 -21.25 -1.48 -46.32
CA GLY A 361 -22.13 -2.41 -47.01
C GLY A 361 -22.75 -1.70 -48.21
N ALA A 362 -21.98 -1.62 -49.30
CA ALA A 362 -22.47 -1.16 -50.58
C ALA A 362 -23.57 -2.12 -51.04
N GLY A 363 -24.83 -1.70 -50.87
CA GLY A 363 -25.99 -2.44 -51.31
C GLY A 363 -26.01 -2.55 -52.82
N ALA A 364 -25.50 -3.66 -53.35
CA ALA A 364 -25.67 -4.03 -54.75
C ALA A 364 -27.13 -4.43 -54.99
N VAL A 365 -27.95 -3.45 -55.39
CA VAL A 365 -29.33 -3.69 -55.82
C VAL A 365 -29.30 -4.47 -57.14
N ALA A 366 -29.70 -5.74 -57.08
CA ALA A 366 -29.81 -6.58 -58.26
C ALA A 366 -30.99 -6.12 -59.14
N GLY A 367 -30.67 -5.43 -60.24
CA GLY A 367 -31.66 -5.03 -61.25
C GLY A 367 -32.04 -6.19 -62.16
N SER A 368 -33.17 -6.85 -61.88
CA SER A 368 -33.83 -7.75 -62.83
C SER A 368 -34.71 -6.95 -63.80
N GLY A 369 -34.35 -6.96 -65.09
CA GLY A 369 -35.05 -6.20 -66.12
C GLY A 369 -34.94 -6.83 -67.50
N ALA A 370 -35.85 -7.76 -67.81
CA ALA A 370 -36.03 -8.27 -69.16
C ALA A 370 -36.98 -7.34 -69.95
N GLY A 371 -36.68 -7.10 -71.23
CA GLY A 371 -37.51 -6.26 -72.09
C GLY A 371 -36.91 -6.09 -73.48
N GLY A 372 -37.16 -7.04 -74.37
CA GLY A 372 -36.75 -6.92 -75.78
C GLY A 372 -37.66 -5.97 -76.56
N LEU A 373 -37.13 -5.37 -77.62
CA LEU A 373 -37.91 -4.67 -78.65
C LEU A 373 -37.42 -5.07 -80.04
N ARG A 374 -38.39 -5.21 -80.95
CA ARG A 374 -38.19 -5.53 -82.37
C ARG A 374 -37.69 -4.30 -83.12
N GLY A 375 -36.95 -4.54 -84.20
CA GLY A 375 -36.49 -3.56 -85.19
C GLY A 375 -35.75 -4.29 -86.29
#